data_AF-A0A3C1ZF19-F1
#
_entry.id   AF-A0A3C1ZF19-F1
#
_cell.length_a   1.000
_cell.length_b   1.000
_cell.length_c   1.000
_cell.angle_alpha   90.00
_cell.angle_beta   90.00
_cell.angle_gamma   90.00
#
_symmetry.space_group_name_H-M   'P 1'
#
loop_
_entity.id
_entity.type
_entity.pdbx_description
1 polymer ?
#
loop_
_entity_poly.entity_id
_entity_poly.type
_entity_poly.pdbx_seq_one_letter_code
_entity_poly.pdbx_strand_id
1 'polypeptide(L)' 'MTGVHIFDGDMIVFVPGEIRGDGIYVLRVGDELIVKRVEFDPISRKLRIMSENPRYPDRIESADGQMV' A
#
# COMPACT_ATOMS: atom_id res chain seq x y z
N MET A 1 -7.04 5.68 5.86
CA MET A 1 -6.49 4.41 6.38
C MET A 1 -7.10 4.16 7.76
N THR A 2 -8.43 4.20 7.85
CA THR A 2 -9.15 4.43 9.12
C THR A 2 -9.16 3.23 10.05
N GLY A 3 -9.10 2.00 9.52
CA GLY A 3 -9.01 0.75 10.29
C GLY A 3 -7.71 0.59 11.07
N VAL A 4 -6.69 1.40 10.77
CA VAL A 4 -5.42 1.49 11.52
C VAL A 4 -5.24 2.87 12.17
N HIS A 5 -6.34 3.63 12.32
CA HIS A 5 -6.35 4.93 12.96
C HIS A 5 -5.43 5.99 12.34
N ILE A 6 -5.19 5.89 11.03
CA ILE A 6 -4.56 6.96 10.25
C ILE A 6 -5.67 7.73 9.50
N PHE A 7 -5.84 8.98 9.90
CA PHE A 7 -6.86 9.91 9.43
C PHE A 7 -6.25 11.05 8.62
N ASP A 8 -7.13 11.84 8.01
CA ASP A 8 -6.73 13.05 7.29
C ASP A 8 -6.09 14.06 8.26
N GLY A 9 -4.97 14.66 7.86
CA GLY A 9 -4.17 15.58 8.67
C GLY A 9 -3.10 14.94 9.56
N ASP A 10 -3.09 13.60 9.72
CA ASP A 10 -2.04 12.91 10.49
C ASP A 10 -0.68 12.98 9.79
N MET A 11 0.39 13.08 10.59
CA MET A 11 1.76 13.06 10.09
C MET A 11 2.27 11.64 9.95
N ILE A 12 2.82 11.30 8.78
CA ILE A 12 3.44 10.01 8.51
C ILE A 12 4.95 10.20 8.34
N VAL A 13 5.73 9.45 9.13
CA VAL A 13 7.19 9.37 9.01
C VAL A 13 7.52 7.99 8.44
N PHE A 14 8.34 7.96 7.39
CA PHE A 14 8.74 6.72 6.73
C PHE A 14 10.19 6.79 6.26
N VAL A 15 10.82 5.64 6.08
CA VAL A 15 12.20 5.51 5.58
C VAL A 15 12.14 5.08 4.11
N PRO A 16 12.60 5.91 3.16
CA PRO A 16 12.60 5.54 1.74
C PRO A 16 13.45 4.29 1.47
N GLY A 17 12.93 3.38 0.64
CA GLY A 17 13.64 2.17 0.21
C GLY A 17 13.64 1.01 1.20
N GLU A 18 13.10 1.20 2.41
CA GLU A 18 12.96 0.10 3.38
C GLU A 18 11.70 -0.71 3.08
N ILE A 19 11.89 -1.99 2.72
CA ILE A 19 10.81 -2.94 2.39
C ILE A 19 11.01 -4.20 3.22
N ARG A 20 10.01 -4.56 4.04
CA ARG A 20 10.03 -5.73 4.93
C ARG A 20 8.67 -6.38 5.02
N GLY A 21 8.41 -7.36 4.15
CA GLY A 21 7.18 -8.14 4.17
C GLY A 21 5.91 -7.29 4.17
N ASP A 22 4.83 -7.86 4.69
CA ASP A 22 3.52 -7.21 4.73
C ASP A 22 3.50 -6.04 5.72
N GLY A 23 2.83 -4.95 5.35
CA GLY A 23 2.81 -3.75 6.20
C GLY A 23 2.10 -2.56 5.60
N ILE A 24 2.25 -1.41 6.25
CA ILE A 24 1.78 -0.11 5.75
C ILE A 24 2.95 0.59 5.08
N TYR A 25 2.77 0.99 3.83
CA TYR A 25 3.80 1.62 3.03
C TYR A 25 3.32 2.96 2.47
N VAL A 26 4.30 3.83 2.24
CA VAL A 26 4.15 5.00 1.38
C VAL A 26 4.58 4.61 -0.03
N LEU A 27 3.64 4.64 -0.96
CA LEU A 27 3.85 4.27 -2.36
C LEU A 27 3.81 5.53 -3.21
N ARG A 28 4.66 5.58 -4.24
CA ARG A 28 4.56 6.59 -5.30
C ARG A 28 3.72 6.04 -6.44
N VAL A 29 2.65 6.74 -6.80
CA VAL A 29 1.81 6.42 -7.95
C VAL A 29 1.72 7.66 -8.82
N GLY A 30 2.40 7.64 -9.97
CA GLY A 30 2.67 8.86 -10.74
C GLY A 30 3.45 9.86 -9.91
N ASP A 31 2.90 11.07 -9.75
CA ASP A 31 3.52 12.15 -8.99
C ASP A 31 3.04 12.24 -7.53
N GLU A 32 2.09 11.40 -7.12
CA GLU A 32 1.51 11.42 -5.78
C GLU A 32 2.12 10.36 -4.85
N LEU A 33 2.16 10.67 -3.55
CA LEU A 33 2.47 9.72 -2.49
C LEU A 33 1.19 9.31 -1.78
N ILE A 34 0.97 8.00 -1.68
CA ILE A 34 -0.21 7.43 -1.03
C ILE A 34 0.20 6.46 0.07
N VAL A 35 -0.60 6.40 1.14
CA VAL A 35 -0.42 5.44 2.24
C VAL A 35 -1.39 4.28 2.06
N LYS A 36 -0.87 3.06 1.95
CA LYS A 36 -1.67 1.84 1.74
C LYS A 36 -1.11 0.65 2.51
N ARG A 37 -1.96 -0.33 2.80
CA ARG A 37 -1.49 -1.66 3.21
C ARG A 37 -0.99 -2.39 1.97
N VAL A 38 0.17 -3.01 2.09
CA VAL A 38 0.75 -3.87 1.06
C VAL A 38 0.92 -5.25 1.64
N GLU A 39 0.38 -6.24 0.95
CA GLU A 39 0.63 -7.66 1.22
C GLU A 39 1.34 -8.28 0.01
N PHE A 40 2.35 -9.08 0.30
CA PHE A 40 3.18 -9.76 -0.68
C PHE A 40 2.74 -11.22 -0.78
N ASP A 41 2.22 -11.63 -1.92
CA ASP A 41 1.98 -13.04 -2.19
C ASP A 41 3.21 -13.64 -2.90
N PRO A 42 4.05 -14.44 -2.20
CA PRO A 42 5.25 -15.01 -2.79
C PRO A 42 4.95 -16.13 -3.80
N ILE A 43 3.77 -16.76 -3.72
CA ILE A 43 3.39 -17.87 -4.61
C ILE A 43 2.94 -17.29 -5.95
N SER A 44 2.01 -16.33 -5.93
CA SER A 44 1.50 -15.72 -7.15
C SER A 44 2.35 -14.56 -7.68
N ARG A 45 3.36 -14.12 -6.91
CA ARG A 45 4.20 -12.94 -7.20
C ARG A 45 3.36 -11.70 -7.47
N LYS A 46 2.33 -11.50 -6.66
CA LYS A 46 1.44 -10.34 -6.72
C LYS A 46 1.56 -9.50 -5.45
N LEU A 47 1.33 -8.22 -5.64
CA LEU A 47 1.17 -7.26 -4.56
C LEU A 47 -0.32 -6.94 -4.42
N ARG A 48 -0.86 -7.12 -3.22
CA ARG A 48 -2.18 -6.59 -2.88
C ARG A 48 -2.00 -5.25 -2.21
N ILE A 49 -2.52 -4.19 -2.82
CA ILE A 49 -2.45 -2.82 -2.33
C ILE A 49 -3.86 -2.42 -1.89
N MET A 50 -4.05 -2.28 -0.59
CA MET A 50 -5.38 -2.16 0.01
C MET A 50 -5.50 -0.91 0.86
N SER A 51 -6.73 -0.45 0.99
CA SER A 51 -7.07 0.62 1.91
C SER A 51 -7.60 0.02 3.21
N GLU A 52 -7.07 0.45 4.36
CA GLU A 52 -7.67 0.12 5.66
C GLU A 52 -9.00 0.86 5.91
N ASN A 53 -9.56 1.52 4.91
CA ASN A 53 -10.91 2.07 4.95
C ASN A 53 -11.82 1.21 4.04
N PRO A 54 -12.76 0.42 4.59
CA PRO A 54 -13.61 -0.52 3.84
C PRO A 54 -14.46 0.11 2.73
N ARG A 55 -14.62 1.44 2.74
CA ARG A 55 -15.36 2.16 1.69
C ARG A 55 -14.59 2.26 0.37
N TYR A 56 -13.29 1.96 0.38
CA TYR A 56 -12.44 2.03 -0.81
C TYR A 56 -12.12 0.61 -1.27
N PRO A 57 -12.22 0.34 -2.59
CA PRO A 57 -11.91 -0.98 -3.14
C PRO A 57 -10.42 -1.30 -3.05
N ASP A 58 -10.12 -2.59 -2.93
CA ASP A 58 -8.76 -3.13 -3.02
C ASP A 58 -8.25 -3.07 -4.46
N ARG A 59 -6.92 -2.93 -4.60
CA ARG A 59 -6.23 -2.97 -5.89
C ARG A 59 -5.17 -4.07 -5.87
N ILE A 60 -5.15 -4.90 -6.91
CA ILE A 60 -4.17 -5.99 -7.06
C ILE A 60 -3.26 -5.61 -8.22
N GLU A 61 -1.95 -5.67 -8.00
CA GLU A 61 -0.93 -5.37 -9.00
C GLU A 61 0.03 -6.56 -9.11
N SER A 62 0.52 -6.86 -10.32
CA SER A 62 1.61 -7.81 -10.47
C SER A 62 2.92 -7.21 -9.95
N ALA A 63 3.82 -8.05 -9.43
CA ALA A 63 5.10 -7.58 -8.86
C ALA A 63 6.02 -6.90 -9.88
N ASP A 64 5.73 -7.00 -11.19
CA ASP A 64 6.41 -6.32 -12.29
C ASP A 64 5.81 -4.95 -12.63
N GLY A 65 4.80 -4.48 -11.88
CA GLY A 65 4.14 -3.20 -12.09
C GLY A 65 3.16 -3.21 -13.27
N GLN A 66 2.84 -4.36 -13.84
CA GLN A 66 1.76 -4.50 -14.81
C GLN A 66 0.41 -4.71 -14.12
N MET A 67 -0.58 -3.96 -14.59
CA MET A 67 -1.98 -4.17 -14.22
C MET A 67 -2.47 -5.52 -14.76
N VAL A 68 -3.17 -6.30 -13.93
CA VAL A 68 -3.87 -7.53 -14.32
C VAL A 68 -5.36 -7.27 -14.41
#